data_AF-W1PC20-F1
#
_entry.id   AF-W1PC20-F1
#
_cell.length_a   1.000
_cell.length_b   1.000
_cell.length_c   1.000
_cell.angle_alpha   90.00
_cell.angle_beta   90.00
_cell.angle_gamma   90.00
#
_symmetry.space_group_name_H-M   'P 1'
#
loop_
_entity.id
_entity.type
_entity.pdbx_description
1 polymer ?
#
loop_
_entity_poly.entity_id
_entity_poly.type
_entity_poly.pdbx_seq_one_letter_code
_entity_poly.pdbx_strand_id
1 'polypeptide(L)'
;MMVDELDKAIAVAARDPSWYGIDEFELEKRRRWTSGARNQVATVRKALEAAKEKNSLGQNGMRRELMKLPNDHGAGRSSQYPDPQGNDDFISSESDRQVLLIKQQDEELDELSASVQKIGGIGLTIHEELMGQEKLLDDLNSEMDRTANKLDFVQKKVAMVMKKAGLKGQIMMILFLFLIFVVLFILVFFT
;
A
#
# COMPACT_ATOMS: atom_id res chain seq x y z
N MET A 1 -0.66 2.25 -15.52
CA MET A 1 -2.10 1.93 -15.38
C MET A 1 -2.73 2.74 -14.24
N MET A 2 -2.38 2.53 -12.97
CA MET A 2 -2.99 3.29 -11.87
C MET A 2 -2.61 4.80 -11.85
N VAL A 3 -1.36 5.15 -12.11
CA VAL A 3 -0.91 6.55 -12.19
C VAL A 3 -1.57 7.29 -13.37
N ASP A 4 -1.80 6.58 -14.48
CA ASP A 4 -2.46 7.15 -15.67
C ASP A 4 -3.97 7.39 -15.43
N GLU A 5 -4.61 6.60 -14.56
CA GLU A 5 -5.99 6.84 -14.12
C GLU A 5 -6.08 8.07 -13.21
N LEU A 6 -5.08 8.29 -12.36
CA LEU A 6 -5.01 9.47 -11.50
C LEU A 6 -4.81 10.76 -12.31
N ASP A 7 -3.98 10.72 -13.37
CA ASP A 7 -3.84 11.82 -14.33
C ASP A 7 -5.17 12.14 -15.03
N LYS A 8 -5.95 11.12 -15.42
CA LYS A 8 -7.28 11.30 -16.00
C LYS A 8 -8.27 11.90 -15.00
N ALA A 9 -8.25 11.44 -13.74
CA ALA A 9 -9.10 11.96 -12.69
C ALA A 9 -8.81 13.44 -12.40
N ILE A 10 -7.53 13.83 -12.37
CA ILE A 10 -7.12 15.24 -12.23
C ILE A 10 -7.55 16.06 -13.44
N ALA A 11 -7.42 15.53 -14.67
CA ALA A 11 -7.85 16.23 -15.88
C ALA A 11 -9.38 16.42 -15.97
N VAL A 12 -10.17 15.48 -15.44
CA VAL A 12 -11.64 15.60 -15.34
C VAL A 12 -12.02 16.61 -14.24
N ALA A 13 -11.36 16.55 -13.09
CA ALA A 13 -11.58 17.51 -12.01
C ALA A 13 -11.20 18.95 -12.41
N ALA A 14 -10.18 19.12 -13.26
CA ALA A 14 -9.75 20.42 -13.78
C ALA A 14 -10.76 21.08 -14.72
N ARG A 15 -11.67 20.30 -15.32
CA ARG A 15 -12.67 20.81 -16.27
C ARG A 15 -13.82 21.51 -15.57
N ASP A 16 -14.26 20.99 -14.41
CA ASP A 16 -15.34 21.57 -13.60
C ASP A 16 -14.99 21.55 -12.10
N PRO A 17 -14.05 22.41 -11.64
CA PRO A 17 -13.56 22.38 -10.25
C PRO A 17 -14.66 22.66 -9.21
N SER A 18 -15.63 23.50 -9.55
CA SER A 18 -16.75 23.90 -8.68
C SER A 18 -17.72 22.76 -8.38
N TRP A 19 -17.85 21.76 -9.27
CA TRP A 19 -18.70 20.59 -9.04
C TRP A 19 -18.10 19.63 -8.00
N TYR A 20 -16.77 19.60 -7.90
CA TYR A 20 -16.04 18.73 -6.99
C TYR A 20 -15.58 19.45 -5.71
N GLY A 21 -15.82 20.76 -5.59
CA GLY A 21 -15.40 21.55 -4.43
C GLY A 21 -13.88 21.62 -4.26
N ILE A 22 -13.14 21.51 -5.37
CA ILE A 22 -11.67 21.48 -5.37
C ILE A 22 -11.16 22.86 -5.81
N ASP A 23 -10.22 23.41 -5.05
CA ASP A 23 -9.56 24.68 -5.36
C ASP A 23 -8.42 24.51 -6.37
N GLU A 24 -8.15 25.54 -7.17
CA GLU A 24 -7.11 25.52 -8.21
C GLU A 24 -5.72 25.21 -7.61
N PHE A 25 -5.46 25.69 -6.40
CA PHE A 25 -4.22 25.41 -5.67
C PHE A 25 -4.09 23.93 -5.28
N GLU A 26 -5.20 23.29 -4.90
CA GLU A 26 -5.21 21.86 -4.58
C GLU A 26 -4.98 21.01 -5.84
N LEU A 27 -5.52 21.46 -6.97
CA LEU A 27 -5.38 20.79 -8.25
C LEU A 27 -3.93 20.80 -8.74
N GLU A 28 -3.24 21.93 -8.59
CA GLU A 28 -1.81 22.04 -8.89
C GLU A 28 -0.96 21.17 -7.94
N LYS A 29 -1.30 21.10 -6.65
CA LYS A 29 -0.62 20.21 -5.71
C LYS A 29 -0.77 18.74 -6.13
N ARG A 30 -1.97 18.32 -6.53
CA ARG A 30 -2.24 16.96 -7.03
C ARG A 30 -1.48 16.68 -8.32
N ARG A 31 -1.41 17.64 -9.24
CA ARG A 31 -0.66 17.54 -10.50
C ARG A 31 0.85 17.34 -10.27
N ARG A 32 1.43 18.11 -9.34
CA ARG A 32 2.86 17.98 -8.98
C ARG A 32 3.15 16.64 -8.32
N TRP A 33 2.26 16.16 -7.45
CA TRP A 33 2.42 14.85 -6.82
C TRP A 33 2.37 13.71 -7.84
N THR A 34 1.38 13.70 -8.74
CA THR A 34 1.21 12.65 -9.75
C THR A 34 2.40 12.58 -10.71
N SER A 35 2.95 13.73 -11.12
CA SER A 35 4.16 13.75 -11.95
C SER A 35 5.40 13.21 -11.22
N GLY A 36 5.56 13.52 -9.93
CA GLY A 36 6.60 12.94 -9.08
C GLY A 36 6.48 11.42 -8.95
N ALA A 37 5.27 10.92 -8.68
CA ALA A 37 4.99 9.48 -8.58
C ALA A 37 5.27 8.75 -9.91
N ARG A 38 4.88 9.34 -11.05
CA ARG A 38 5.18 8.79 -12.38
C ARG A 38 6.68 8.62 -12.61
N ASN A 39 7.47 9.62 -12.23
CA ASN A 39 8.93 9.58 -12.39
C ASN A 39 9.56 8.52 -11.49
N GLN A 40 9.11 8.40 -10.23
CA GLN A 40 9.60 7.37 -9.31
C GLN A 40 9.29 5.96 -9.82
N VAL A 41 8.06 5.71 -10.30
CA VAL A 41 7.68 4.42 -10.89
C VAL A 41 8.52 4.10 -12.13
N ALA A 42 8.82 5.09 -12.98
CA ALA A 42 9.70 4.91 -14.13
C ALA A 42 11.13 4.54 -13.71
N THR A 43 11.67 5.19 -12.67
CA THR A 43 13.00 4.87 -12.13
C THR A 43 13.04 3.46 -11.54
N VAL A 44 12.05 3.08 -10.73
CA VAL A 44 11.96 1.74 -10.13
C VAL A 44 11.84 0.67 -11.21
N ARG A 45 11.01 0.90 -12.23
CA ARG A 45 10.88 -0.02 -13.36
C ARG A 45 12.20 -0.21 -14.09
N LYS A 46 12.92 0.89 -14.39
CA LYS A 46 14.23 0.83 -15.06
C LYS A 46 15.28 0.11 -14.21
N ALA A 47 15.28 0.35 -12.89
CA ALA A 47 16.17 -0.35 -11.97
C ALA A 47 15.86 -1.86 -11.90
N LEU A 48 14.59 -2.23 -11.90
CA LEU A 48 14.14 -3.63 -11.91
C LEU A 48 14.50 -4.33 -13.23
N GLU A 49 14.32 -3.67 -14.38
CA GLU A 49 14.72 -4.19 -15.68
C GLU A 49 16.25 -4.41 -15.74
N ALA A 50 17.05 -3.46 -15.24
CA ALA A 50 18.51 -3.61 -15.15
C ALA A 50 18.95 -4.73 -14.18
N ALA A 51 18.24 -4.91 -13.06
CA ALA A 51 18.50 -6.00 -12.12
C ALA A 51 18.15 -7.37 -12.73
N LYS A 52 17.06 -7.44 -13.51
CA LYS A 52 16.63 -8.65 -14.21
C LYS A 52 17.63 -9.07 -15.30
N GLU A 53 18.23 -8.13 -16.03
CA GLU A 53 19.29 -8.40 -17.01
C GLU A 53 20.58 -8.93 -16.33
N LYS A 54 21.01 -8.34 -15.22
CA LYS A 54 22.16 -8.86 -14.46
C LYS A 54 21.94 -10.29 -13.95
N ASN A 55 20.72 -10.59 -13.50
CA ASN A 55 20.39 -11.92 -12.99
C ASN A 55 20.31 -12.98 -14.11
N SER A 56 19.84 -12.61 -15.31
CA SER A 56 19.78 -13.53 -16.47
C SER A 56 21.17 -13.84 -17.08
N LEU A 57 22.12 -12.91 -16.98
CA LEU A 57 23.53 -13.16 -17.33
C LEU A 57 24.23 -14.08 -16.33
N GLY A 58 23.96 -13.95 -15.02
CA GLY A 58 24.55 -14.81 -13.98
C GLY A 58 24.13 -16.27 -14.10
N GLN A 59 22.85 -16.54 -14.39
CA GLN A 59 22.32 -17.90 -14.47
C GLN A 59 22.76 -18.65 -15.75
N ASN A 60 22.96 -17.93 -16.87
CA ASN A 60 23.45 -18.51 -18.13
C ASN A 60 24.98 -18.64 -18.19
N GLY A 61 25.72 -17.80 -17.47
CA GLY A 61 27.18 -17.89 -17.36
C GLY A 61 27.64 -19.17 -16.65
N MET A 62 27.04 -19.48 -15.49
CA MET A 62 27.38 -20.69 -14.71
C MET A 62 27.14 -21.98 -15.50
N ARG A 63 26.01 -22.08 -16.20
CA ARG A 63 25.66 -23.27 -17.00
C ARG A 63 26.57 -23.45 -18.23
N ARG A 64 27.16 -22.37 -18.75
CA ARG A 64 28.07 -22.40 -19.91
C ARG A 64 29.50 -22.74 -19.51
N GLU A 65 29.93 -22.32 -18.32
CA GLU A 65 31.19 -22.74 -17.69
C GLU A 65 31.17 -24.24 -17.35
N LEU A 66 30.05 -24.75 -16.80
CA LEU A 66 29.87 -26.18 -16.49
C LEU A 66 29.73 -27.10 -17.71
N MET A 67 29.51 -26.57 -18.92
CA MET A 67 29.44 -27.36 -20.17
C MET A 67 30.74 -27.40 -20.97
N LYS A 68 31.78 -26.64 -20.59
CA LYS A 68 33.11 -26.74 -21.20
C LYS A 68 33.87 -27.90 -20.56
N LEU A 69 33.55 -29.14 -20.95
CA LEU A 69 34.47 -30.26 -20.74
C LEU A 69 35.67 -30.14 -21.70
N PRO A 70 36.92 -30.38 -21.24
CA PRO A 70 38.04 -30.61 -22.15
C PRO A 70 37.83 -31.98 -22.81
N ASN A 71 37.56 -31.98 -24.11
CA ASN A 71 37.53 -33.19 -24.91
C ASN A 71 38.97 -33.56 -25.25
N ASP A 72 39.60 -34.34 -24.38
CA ASP A 72 40.88 -34.97 -24.66
C ASP A 72 40.76 -36.46 -24.40
N HIS A 73 40.66 -37.26 -25.47
CA HIS A 73 41.66 -38.24 -25.82
C HIS A 73 41.25 -39.07 -27.03
N GLY A 74 42.17 -39.13 -27.98
CA GLY A 74 42.05 -39.85 -29.22
C GLY A 74 42.00 -41.36 -29.04
N ALA A 75 41.38 -42.01 -30.01
CA ALA A 75 41.43 -43.45 -30.19
C ALA A 75 42.88 -43.90 -30.41
N GLY A 76 43.46 -44.60 -29.44
CA GLY A 76 44.84 -45.06 -29.55
C GLY A 76 45.37 -45.84 -28.34
N ARG A 77 44.96 -47.11 -28.24
CA ARG A 77 45.79 -48.27 -27.83
C ARG A 77 46.47 -48.30 -26.43
N SER A 78 46.25 -49.44 -25.78
CA SER A 78 47.15 -50.21 -24.89
C SER A 78 46.95 -50.10 -23.36
N SER A 79 46.98 -51.31 -22.77
CA SER A 79 46.85 -51.67 -21.37
C SER A 79 48.04 -51.14 -20.55
N GLN A 80 47.80 -50.36 -19.49
CA GLN A 80 48.84 -49.97 -18.53
C GLN A 80 48.21 -49.82 -17.14
N TYR A 81 48.90 -50.37 -16.14
CA TYR A 81 48.58 -50.39 -14.71
C TYR A 81 48.01 -49.07 -14.16
N PRO A 82 47.10 -49.10 -13.15
CA PRO A 82 46.68 -47.90 -12.45
C PRO A 82 47.88 -47.31 -11.69
N ASP A 83 48.34 -46.15 -12.13
CA ASP A 83 49.40 -45.36 -11.49
C ASP A 83 48.86 -44.74 -10.19
N PRO A 84 49.42 -45.07 -9.00
CA PRO A 84 48.97 -44.50 -7.73
C PRO A 84 49.27 -43.00 -7.59
N GLN A 85 50.26 -42.47 -8.32
CA GLN A 85 50.72 -41.09 -8.12
C GLN A 85 49.79 -40.05 -8.77
N GLY A 86 49.15 -40.37 -9.89
CA GLY A 86 48.16 -39.48 -10.51
C GLY A 86 46.85 -39.34 -9.71
N ASN A 87 46.57 -40.30 -8.81
CA ASN A 87 45.36 -40.31 -7.99
C ASN A 87 45.48 -39.33 -6.81
N ASP A 88 46.67 -39.14 -6.23
CA ASP A 88 46.91 -38.22 -5.12
C ASP A 88 46.83 -36.74 -5.56
N ASP A 89 47.33 -36.41 -6.74
CA ASP A 89 47.21 -35.05 -7.33
C ASP A 89 45.75 -34.73 -7.72
N PHE A 90 45.01 -35.73 -8.19
CA PHE A 90 43.58 -35.58 -8.46
C PHE A 90 42.76 -35.42 -7.17
N ILE A 91 43.05 -36.20 -6.13
CA ILE A 91 42.36 -36.12 -4.83
C ILE A 91 42.67 -34.80 -4.12
N SER A 92 43.92 -34.32 -4.18
CA SER A 92 44.30 -33.03 -3.58
C SER A 92 43.65 -31.84 -4.28
N SER A 93 43.61 -31.83 -5.62
CA SER A 93 42.95 -30.77 -6.39
C SER A 93 41.42 -30.74 -6.23
N GLU A 94 40.77 -31.90 -6.07
CA GLU A 94 39.34 -31.98 -5.72
C GLU A 94 39.07 -31.53 -4.28
N SER A 95 39.95 -31.87 -3.33
CA SER A 95 39.88 -31.39 -1.94
C SER A 95 39.96 -29.86 -1.88
N ASP A 96 40.90 -29.25 -2.59
CA ASP A 96 41.04 -27.79 -2.64
C ASP A 96 39.81 -27.10 -3.24
N ARG A 97 39.19 -27.70 -4.26
CA ARG A 97 37.91 -27.24 -4.80
C ARG A 97 36.77 -27.32 -3.79
N GLN A 98 36.67 -28.42 -3.04
CA GLN A 98 35.66 -28.55 -2.00
C GLN A 98 35.84 -27.52 -0.87
N VAL A 99 37.08 -27.24 -0.48
CA VAL A 99 37.37 -26.21 0.53
C VAL A 99 36.94 -24.81 0.06
N LEU A 100 37.14 -24.48 -1.21
CA LEU A 100 36.69 -23.21 -1.77
C LEU A 100 35.16 -23.11 -1.83
N LEU A 101 34.48 -24.19 -2.20
CA LEU A 101 33.02 -24.26 -2.20
C LEU A 101 32.41 -24.12 -0.80
N ILE A 102 33.01 -24.77 0.21
CA ILE A 102 32.56 -24.65 1.61
C ILE A 102 32.76 -23.22 2.10
N LYS A 103 33.89 -22.57 1.79
CA LYS A 103 34.11 -21.16 2.13
C LYS A 103 33.09 -20.22 1.52
N GLN A 104 32.72 -20.44 0.25
CA GLN A 104 31.69 -19.64 -0.41
C GLN A 104 30.31 -19.83 0.26
N GLN A 105 29.97 -21.06 0.63
CA GLN A 105 28.72 -21.33 1.34
C GLN A 105 28.70 -20.71 2.74
N ASP A 106 29.81 -20.74 3.48
CA ASP A 106 29.90 -20.09 4.79
C ASP A 106 29.69 -18.57 4.67
N GLU A 107 30.26 -17.93 3.63
CA GLU A 107 30.06 -16.50 3.37
C GLU A 107 28.60 -16.18 3.00
N GLU A 108 27.93 -17.05 2.24
CA GLU A 108 26.49 -16.95 1.95
C GLU A 108 25.62 -17.13 3.21
N LEU A 109 26.01 -18.02 4.12
CA LEU A 109 25.30 -18.26 5.38
C LEU A 109 25.46 -17.08 6.35
N ASP A 110 26.61 -16.42 6.38
CA ASP A 110 26.82 -15.20 7.16
C ASP A 110 25.96 -14.05 6.64
N GLU A 111 25.87 -13.87 5.31
CA GLU A 111 24.98 -12.89 4.70
C GLU A 111 23.49 -13.22 4.97
N LEU A 112 23.12 -14.50 4.92
CA LEU A 112 21.78 -14.95 5.26
C LEU A 112 21.48 -14.70 6.74
N SER A 113 22.42 -14.96 7.65
CA SER A 113 22.29 -14.72 9.08
C SER A 113 22.07 -13.22 9.37
N ALA A 114 22.87 -12.36 8.74
CA ALA A 114 22.69 -10.90 8.83
C ALA A 114 21.32 -10.46 8.29
N SER A 115 20.85 -11.09 7.22
CA SER A 115 19.52 -10.82 6.64
C SER A 115 18.39 -11.28 7.57
N VAL A 116 18.50 -12.45 8.20
CA VAL A 116 17.54 -12.95 9.19
C VAL A 116 17.50 -12.04 10.41
N GLN A 117 18.65 -11.57 10.89
CA GLN A 117 18.70 -10.63 12.01
C GLN A 117 18.02 -9.30 11.67
N LYS A 118 18.23 -8.77 10.45
CA LYS A 118 17.52 -7.59 9.96
C LYS A 118 16.01 -7.83 9.88
N ILE A 119 15.58 -8.98 9.34
CA ILE A 119 14.16 -9.36 9.28
C ILE A 119 13.55 -9.45 10.69
N GLY A 120 14.28 -10.03 11.65
CA GLY A 120 13.86 -10.07 13.05
C GLY A 120 13.64 -8.67 13.65
N GLY A 121 14.56 -7.73 13.38
CA GLY A 121 14.40 -6.34 13.79
C GLY A 121 13.19 -5.64 13.15
N ILE A 122 12.94 -5.90 11.87
CA ILE A 122 11.74 -5.40 11.16
C ILE A 122 10.47 -6.03 11.77
N GLY A 123 10.48 -7.32 12.09
CA GLY A 123 9.37 -8.02 12.72
C GLY A 123 8.99 -7.43 14.09
N LEU A 124 9.98 -7.07 14.92
CA LEU A 124 9.75 -6.37 16.18
C LEU A 124 9.14 -4.98 15.97
N THR A 125 9.62 -4.25 14.97
CA THR A 125 9.09 -2.92 14.63
C THR A 125 7.63 -3.01 14.16
N ILE A 126 7.31 -4.01 13.32
CA ILE A 126 5.93 -4.27 12.88
C ILE A 126 5.04 -4.62 14.08
N HIS A 127 5.54 -5.44 15.01
CA HIS A 127 4.78 -5.78 16.21
C HIS A 127 4.47 -4.55 17.07
N GLU A 128 5.45 -3.67 17.29
CA GLU A 128 5.24 -2.42 18.03
C GLU A 128 4.22 -1.49 17.33
N GLU A 129 4.32 -1.35 16.01
CA GLU A 129 3.38 -0.56 15.22
C GLU A 129 1.95 -1.16 15.28
N LEU A 130 1.81 -2.48 15.23
CA LEU A 130 0.52 -3.16 15.37
C LEU A 130 -0.10 -2.93 16.76
N MET A 131 0.71 -2.98 17.82
CA MET A 131 0.26 -2.64 19.18
C MET A 131 -0.17 -1.16 19.28
N GLY A 132 0.55 -0.26 18.59
CA GLY A 132 0.16 1.14 18.46
C GLY A 132 -1.16 1.33 17.73
N GLN A 133 -1.38 0.59 16.64
CA GLN A 133 -2.62 0.60 15.87
C GLN A 133 -3.80 0.01 16.65
N GLU A 134 -3.60 -1.03 17.45
CA GLU A 134 -4.64 -1.58 18.34
C GLU A 134 -5.15 -0.50 19.30
N LYS A 135 -4.23 0.26 19.92
CA LYS A 135 -4.60 1.37 20.80
C LYS A 135 -5.33 2.49 20.04
N LEU A 136 -4.87 2.83 18.83
CA LEU A 136 -5.55 3.83 18.00
C LEU A 136 -6.97 3.39 17.62
N LEU A 137 -7.18 2.10 17.36
CA LEU A 137 -8.51 1.55 17.07
C LEU A 137 -9.43 1.61 18.28
N ASP A 138 -8.93 1.37 19.49
CA ASP A 138 -9.71 1.49 20.72
C ASP A 138 -10.13 2.95 20.98
N ASP A 139 -9.20 3.90 20.78
CA ASP A 139 -9.49 5.33 20.87
C ASP A 139 -10.54 5.76 19.83
N LEU A 140 -10.39 5.30 18.57
CA LEU A 140 -11.36 5.55 17.50
C LEU A 140 -12.73 4.96 17.82
N ASN A 141 -12.79 3.76 18.40
CA ASN A 141 -14.03 3.14 18.83
C ASN A 141 -14.72 3.97 19.94
N SER A 142 -13.95 4.47 20.91
CA SER A 142 -14.46 5.38 21.94
C SER A 142 -15.02 6.69 21.37
N GLU A 143 -14.32 7.27 20.39
CA GLU A 143 -14.80 8.46 19.68
C GLU A 143 -16.05 8.21 18.85
N MET A 144 -16.14 7.03 18.23
CA MET A 144 -17.31 6.59 17.50
C MET A 144 -18.52 6.45 18.43
N ASP A 145 -18.36 5.83 19.60
CA ASP A 145 -19.42 5.71 20.62
C ASP A 145 -19.90 7.09 21.10
N ARG A 146 -18.97 8.03 21.34
CA ARG A 146 -19.31 9.42 21.68
C ARG A 146 -20.10 10.10 20.55
N THR A 147 -19.71 9.86 19.30
CA THR A 147 -20.37 10.43 18.13
C THR A 147 -21.77 9.83 17.95
N ALA A 148 -21.93 8.52 18.14
CA ALA A 148 -23.21 7.84 18.12
C ALA A 148 -24.17 8.41 19.18
N ASN A 149 -23.68 8.62 20.41
CA ASN A 149 -24.45 9.25 21.48
C ASN A 149 -24.88 10.70 21.14
N LYS A 150 -23.99 11.49 20.53
CA LYS A 150 -24.32 12.84 20.04
C LYS A 150 -25.37 12.79 18.94
N LEU A 151 -25.24 11.86 17.99
CA LEU A 151 -26.19 11.68 16.90
C LEU A 151 -27.57 11.26 17.43
N ASP A 152 -27.65 10.34 18.38
CA ASP A 152 -28.92 9.97 19.04
C ASP A 152 -29.58 11.18 19.72
N PHE A 153 -28.80 12.01 20.40
CA PHE A 153 -29.30 13.25 21.00
C PHE A 153 -29.83 14.24 19.95
N VAL A 154 -29.10 14.42 18.85
CA VAL A 154 -29.54 15.27 17.73
C VAL A 154 -30.81 14.72 17.11
N GLN A 155 -30.89 13.41 16.88
CA GLN A 155 -32.07 12.74 16.35
C GLN A 155 -33.28 12.94 17.27
N LYS A 156 -33.11 12.78 18.59
CA LYS A 156 -34.14 13.08 19.59
C LYS A 156 -34.58 14.54 19.57
N LYS A 157 -33.65 15.48 19.42
CA LYS A 157 -33.97 16.92 19.29
C LYS A 157 -34.76 17.20 18.01
N VAL A 158 -34.36 16.65 16.88
CA VAL A 158 -35.08 16.79 15.61
C VAL A 158 -36.49 16.21 15.74
N ALA A 159 -36.65 15.02 16.33
CA ALA A 159 -37.95 14.42 16.60
C ALA A 159 -38.82 15.30 17.51
N MET A 160 -38.24 15.90 18.57
CA MET A 160 -38.94 16.85 19.43
C MET A 160 -39.34 18.13 18.69
N VAL A 161 -38.49 18.67 17.81
CA VAL A 161 -38.81 19.85 16.99
C VAL A 161 -39.94 19.53 16.02
N MET A 162 -39.89 18.40 15.31
CA MET A 162 -40.99 17.97 14.44
C MET A 162 -42.30 17.82 15.23
N LYS A 163 -42.24 17.27 16.45
CA LYS A 163 -43.42 17.13 17.31
C LYS A 163 -43.94 18.47 17.86
N LYS A 164 -43.06 19.44 18.18
CA LYS A 164 -43.44 20.79 18.64
C LYS A 164 -43.94 21.68 17.50
N ALA A 165 -43.38 21.53 16.30
CA ALA A 165 -43.92 22.14 15.08
C ALA A 165 -45.29 21.51 14.72
N GLY A 166 -45.51 20.26 15.13
CA GLY A 166 -46.73 19.51 14.89
C GLY A 166 -47.94 19.99 15.71
N LEU A 167 -48.98 20.38 14.98
CA LEU A 167 -50.37 20.58 15.39
C LEU A 167 -50.64 21.64 16.47
N LYS A 168 -49.98 21.63 17.62
CA LYS A 168 -50.31 22.55 18.74
C LYS A 168 -49.99 24.01 18.41
N GLY A 169 -48.83 24.29 17.80
CA GLY A 169 -48.48 25.63 17.34
C GLY A 169 -49.38 26.11 16.20
N GLN A 170 -49.68 25.21 15.25
CA GLN A 170 -50.56 25.51 14.12
C GLN A 170 -52.02 25.74 14.55
N ILE A 171 -52.54 24.98 15.51
CA ILE A 171 -53.88 25.19 16.09
C ILE A 171 -53.94 26.52 16.84
N MET A 172 -52.91 26.86 17.63
CA MET A 172 -52.83 28.19 18.28
C MET A 172 -52.82 29.33 17.24
N MET A 173 -52.05 29.16 16.17
CA MET A 173 -52.01 30.13 15.06
C MET A 173 -53.36 30.28 14.37
N ILE A 174 -54.07 29.16 14.09
CA ILE A 174 -55.41 29.17 13.48
C ILE A 174 -56.42 29.85 14.39
N LEU A 175 -56.42 29.55 15.70
CA LEU A 175 -57.32 30.19 16.68
C LEU A 175 -57.08 31.70 16.76
N PHE A 176 -55.82 32.13 16.76
CA PHE A 176 -55.45 33.55 16.75
C PHE A 176 -55.93 34.26 15.47
N LEU A 177 -55.70 33.65 14.29
CA LEU A 177 -56.19 34.18 13.01
C LEU A 177 -57.73 34.29 12.99
N PHE A 178 -58.43 33.28 13.50
CA PHE A 178 -59.89 33.24 13.55
C PHE A 178 -60.47 34.34 14.45
N LEU A 179 -59.85 34.59 15.61
CA LEU A 179 -60.28 35.66 16.51
C LEU A 179 -60.12 37.05 15.85
N ILE A 180 -59.00 37.29 15.17
CA ILE A 180 -58.80 38.52 14.39
C ILE A 180 -59.87 38.66 13.30
N PHE A 181 -60.17 37.58 12.58
CA PHE A 181 -61.22 37.57 11.56
C PHE A 181 -62.59 37.94 12.12
N VAL A 182 -62.98 37.39 13.29
CA VAL A 182 -64.24 37.74 13.96
C VAL A 182 -64.29 39.22 14.34
N VAL A 183 -63.20 39.77 14.88
CA VAL A 183 -63.13 41.20 15.24
C VAL A 183 -63.29 42.08 14.00
N LEU A 184 -62.60 41.76 12.91
CA LEU A 184 -62.74 42.49 11.64
C LEU A 184 -64.15 42.38 11.07
N PHE A 185 -64.76 41.20 11.12
CA PHE A 185 -66.12 40.98 10.64
C PHE A 185 -67.13 41.83 11.40
N ILE A 186 -67.05 41.87 12.74
CA ILE A 186 -67.93 42.71 13.58
C ILE A 186 -67.70 44.18 13.25
N LEU A 187 -66.44 44.62 13.17
CA LEU A 187 -66.11 46.01 12.87
C LEU A 187 -66.71 46.45 11.52
N VAL A 188 -66.59 45.62 10.48
CA VAL A 188 -67.10 45.91 9.12
C VAL A 188 -68.63 45.82 9.02
N PHE A 189 -69.29 44.94 9.76
CA PHE A 189 -70.77 44.83 9.72
C PHE A 189 -71.48 45.85 10.60
N PHE A 190 -70.84 46.34 11.67
CA PHE A 190 -71.40 47.35 12.58
C PHE A 190 -70.96 48.78 12.26
N THR A 191 -69.98 48.97 11.38
CA THR A 191 -69.64 50.25 10.75
C THR A 191 -70.38 50.36 9.42
#